data_AF-A0AAV7KBL0-F1
#
_entry.id   AF-A0AAV7KBL0-F1
#
_cell.length_a   1.000
_cell.length_b   1.000
_cell.length_c   1.000
_cell.angle_alpha   90.00
_cell.angle_beta   90.00
_cell.angle_gamma   90.00
#
_symmetry.space_group_name_H-M   'P 1'
#
loop_
_entity.id
_entity.type
_entity.pdbx_description
1 polymer ?
#
loop_
_entity_poly.entity_id
_entity_poly.type
_entity_poly.pdbx_seq_one_letter_code
_entity_poly.pdbx_strand_id
1 'polypeptide(L)'
;MTGTELDDYFRTTFEQKMLIKMPDREEDHLLPATRLLDKRRKILEVDNALAAQRDDFKMKLEALRQRKEELERREKQLKDTLQMYDKYLKEDEMKRERATLKIKHEAERIAIKDKEIIELEKERDELIEVIRDQKQKIADNLKYKEYLQKVVKHSPEEFSEIGDIISRYETLSSTHNDLLKKDIANQEALETARANLKKFNDEKNNEILNCTNQVSSLQANLEQARNLLLQRESEWNTIQTTAAEKTLLLGQIKMSTHNLFSHIRKYKGDKHSDKEVDTIAQLDKIKEFIQDMTIIVAEVTRADQLEQQKLQPQQQGEKEGMFPPINKI
;
A
#
# COMPACT_ATOMS: atom_id res chain seq x y z
N MET A 1 86.42 99.02 50.16
CA MET A 1 86.80 100.45 50.16
C MET A 1 86.35 101.13 48.88
N THR A 2 85.03 101.22 48.67
CA THR A 2 84.45 102.33 47.89
C THR A 2 84.10 103.46 48.87
N GLY A 3 84.09 104.71 48.41
CA GLY A 3 84.21 105.89 49.29
C GLY A 3 83.22 106.01 50.45
N THR A 4 82.03 105.41 50.33
CA THR A 4 80.99 105.38 51.36
C THR A 4 81.40 104.62 52.62
N GLU A 5 82.12 103.50 52.50
CA GLU A 5 82.55 102.72 53.67
C GLU A 5 83.57 103.48 54.53
N LEU A 6 84.41 104.30 53.89
CA LEU A 6 85.40 105.10 54.59
C LEU A 6 84.76 106.33 55.24
N ASP A 7 83.79 106.96 54.58
CA ASP A 7 83.02 108.07 55.14
C ASP A 7 82.13 107.61 56.31
N ASP A 8 81.49 106.44 56.22
CA ASP A 8 80.76 105.85 57.36
C ASP A 8 81.72 105.38 58.46
N TYR A 9 82.92 104.87 58.16
CA TYR A 9 83.91 104.55 59.19
C TYR A 9 84.38 105.82 59.92
N PHE A 10 84.68 106.90 59.19
CA PHE A 10 85.02 108.19 59.79
C PHE A 10 83.83 108.80 60.53
N ARG A 11 82.60 108.72 60.02
CA ARG A 11 81.40 109.21 60.71
C ARG A 11 81.13 108.43 61.99
N THR A 12 81.20 107.10 61.96
CA THR A 12 81.00 106.26 63.15
C THR A 12 82.12 106.47 64.18
N THR A 13 83.39 106.57 63.76
CA THR A 13 84.50 106.85 64.69
C THR A 13 84.54 108.31 65.17
N PHE A 14 84.04 109.27 64.38
CA PHE A 14 83.90 110.67 64.78
C PHE A 14 82.73 110.85 65.73
N GLU A 15 81.57 110.22 65.49
CA GLU A 15 80.46 110.18 66.44
C GLU A 15 80.86 109.47 67.74
N GLN A 16 81.56 108.33 67.68
CA GLN A 16 82.10 107.66 68.87
C GLN A 16 83.15 108.50 69.63
N LYS A 17 83.89 109.41 68.96
CA LYS A 17 84.88 110.29 69.61
C LYS A 17 84.36 111.67 70.00
N MET A 18 83.26 112.15 69.42
CA MET A 18 82.59 113.41 69.76
C MET A 18 81.37 113.23 70.68
N LEU A 19 80.98 111.99 71.01
CA LEU A 19 80.09 111.73 72.14
C LEU A 19 80.81 112.01 73.46
N ILE A 20 80.92 113.30 73.78
CA ILE A 20 81.13 113.84 75.13
C ILE A 20 79.88 113.49 75.95
N LYS A 21 79.77 112.23 76.35
CA LYS A 21 78.94 111.85 77.50
C LYS A 21 79.75 112.17 78.76
N MET A 22 79.12 112.91 79.65
CA MET A 22 79.76 113.53 80.80
C MET A 22 80.49 112.48 81.67
N PRO A 23 81.62 112.84 82.32
CA PRO A 23 82.31 111.93 83.23
C PRO A 23 81.37 111.37 84.29
N ASP A 24 81.53 110.09 84.62
CA ASP A 24 80.89 109.49 85.79
C ASP A 24 81.28 110.28 87.04
N ARG A 25 80.30 111.01 87.60
CA ARG A 25 80.49 111.77 88.83
C ARG A 25 80.55 110.81 90.00
N GLU A 26 81.70 110.77 90.66
CA GLU A 26 81.94 110.05 91.92
C GLU A 26 80.79 110.30 92.92
N GLU A 27 80.16 109.23 93.41
CA GLU A 27 78.85 109.28 94.09
C GLU A 27 78.85 109.86 95.52
N ASP A 28 80.00 110.30 96.05
CA ASP A 28 80.15 110.56 97.50
C ASP A 28 79.67 111.93 97.99
N HIS A 29 79.33 112.89 97.10
CA HIS A 29 78.92 114.25 97.49
C HIS A 29 77.60 114.73 96.83
N LEU A 30 76.56 113.88 96.84
CA LEU A 30 75.19 114.26 96.44
C LEU A 30 74.21 114.15 97.63
N LEU A 31 73.40 115.19 97.82
CA LEU A 31 72.40 115.26 98.90
C LEU A 31 71.37 114.13 98.78
N PRO A 32 70.74 113.68 99.89
CA PRO A 32 69.71 112.65 99.87
C PRO A 32 68.55 112.93 98.88
N ALA A 33 68.22 114.21 98.67
CA ALA A 33 67.21 114.64 97.70
C ALA A 33 67.57 114.24 96.24
N THR A 34 68.84 114.38 95.83
CA THR A 34 69.28 114.04 94.46
C THR A 34 69.29 112.54 94.21
N ARG A 35 69.74 111.72 95.17
CA ARG A 35 69.64 110.25 95.09
C ARG A 35 68.18 109.77 95.00
N LEU A 36 67.27 110.44 95.70
CA LEU A 36 65.85 110.11 95.68
C LEU A 36 65.22 110.48 94.32
N LEU A 37 65.65 111.58 93.70
CA LEU A 37 65.26 111.97 92.34
C LEU A 37 65.75 110.96 91.29
N ASP A 38 67.01 110.49 91.33
CA ASP A 38 67.51 109.48 90.38
C ASP A 38 66.87 108.09 90.59
N LYS A 39 66.56 107.69 91.83
CA LYS A 39 65.73 106.50 92.09
C LYS A 39 64.33 106.68 91.50
N ARG A 40 63.72 107.86 91.63
CA ARG A 40 62.43 108.19 90.99
C ARG A 40 62.51 108.14 89.47
N ARG A 41 63.61 108.65 88.89
CA ARG A 41 63.87 108.61 87.44
C ARG A 41 64.00 107.18 86.93
N LYS A 42 64.78 106.33 87.61
CA LYS A 42 64.94 104.90 87.29
C LYS A 42 63.64 104.11 87.44
N ILE A 43 62.82 104.40 88.47
CA ILE A 43 61.48 103.82 88.60
C ILE A 43 60.60 104.25 87.42
N LEU A 44 60.61 105.54 87.06
CA LEU A 44 59.82 106.07 85.96
C LEU A 44 60.30 105.57 84.57
N GLU A 45 61.61 105.33 84.40
CA GLU A 45 62.19 104.64 83.24
C GLU A 45 61.70 103.18 83.15
N VAL A 46 61.67 102.44 84.26
CA VAL A 46 61.17 101.05 84.33
C VAL A 46 59.65 100.99 84.15
N ASP A 47 58.88 101.90 84.75
CA ASP A 47 57.43 102.00 84.58
C ASP A 47 57.07 102.36 83.13
N ASN A 48 57.83 103.25 82.48
CA ASN A 48 57.68 103.55 81.06
C ASN A 48 58.05 102.33 80.18
N ALA A 49 59.08 101.57 80.53
CA ALA A 49 59.45 100.35 79.81
C ALA A 49 58.41 99.24 79.99
N LEU A 50 57.84 99.06 81.18
CA LEU A 50 56.74 98.14 81.46
C LEU A 50 55.45 98.58 80.78
N ALA A 51 55.16 99.89 80.71
CA ALA A 51 54.04 100.43 79.96
C ALA A 51 54.19 100.15 78.46
N ALA A 52 55.38 100.43 77.89
CA ALA A 52 55.70 100.10 76.50
C ALA A 52 55.57 98.60 76.23
N GLN A 53 56.13 97.73 77.08
CA GLN A 53 56.04 96.27 76.93
C GLN A 53 54.58 95.77 77.04
N ARG A 54 53.78 96.33 77.96
CA ARG A 54 52.36 96.02 78.10
C ARG A 54 51.58 96.44 76.86
N ASP A 55 51.89 97.60 76.29
CA ASP A 55 51.18 98.13 75.13
C ASP A 55 51.63 97.40 73.84
N ASP A 56 52.89 96.98 73.72
CA ASP A 56 53.38 95.98 72.75
C ASP A 56 52.64 94.64 72.85
N PHE A 57 52.43 94.13 74.07
CA PHE A 57 51.68 92.89 74.28
C PHE A 57 50.20 93.04 73.90
N LYS A 58 49.57 94.19 74.16
CA LYS A 58 48.22 94.51 73.68
C LYS A 58 48.19 94.52 72.14
N MET A 59 49.10 95.22 71.48
CA MET A 59 49.19 95.27 70.02
C MET A 59 49.36 93.87 69.41
N LYS A 60 50.23 93.02 70.00
CA LYS A 60 50.41 91.62 69.58
C LYS A 60 49.17 90.77 69.81
N LEU A 61 48.50 90.92 70.95
CA LEU A 61 47.25 90.20 71.26
C LEU A 61 46.12 90.60 70.31
N GLU A 62 46.01 91.89 69.98
CA GLU A 62 45.01 92.44 69.08
C GLU A 62 45.26 92.01 67.63
N ALA A 63 46.52 91.99 67.18
CA ALA A 63 46.92 91.43 65.88
C ALA A 63 46.65 89.91 65.79
N LEU A 64 46.92 89.15 66.85
CA LEU A 64 46.56 87.72 66.92
C LEU A 64 45.05 87.50 66.91
N ARG A 65 44.28 88.36 67.59
CA ARG A 65 42.81 88.33 67.58
C ARG A 65 42.26 88.62 66.18
N GLN A 66 42.74 89.66 65.51
CA GLN A 66 42.38 89.98 64.12
C GLN A 66 42.71 88.83 63.17
N ARG A 67 43.89 88.20 63.30
CA ARG A 67 44.29 87.04 62.49
C ARG A 67 43.44 85.81 62.77
N LYS A 68 43.00 85.60 64.01
CA LYS A 68 42.04 84.54 64.36
C LYS A 68 40.67 84.79 63.72
N GLU A 69 40.12 86.01 63.84
CA GLU A 69 38.87 86.39 63.19
C GLU A 69 38.94 86.26 61.65
N GLU A 70 40.08 86.60 61.04
CA GLU A 70 40.32 86.43 59.62
C GLU A 70 40.37 84.95 59.20
N LEU A 71 41.02 84.10 59.99
CA LEU A 71 41.04 82.64 59.77
C LEU A 71 39.65 82.03 59.92
N GLU A 72 38.87 82.41 60.93
CA GLU A 72 37.49 81.93 61.10
C GLU A 72 36.59 82.37 59.94
N ARG A 73 36.75 83.60 59.41
CA ARG A 73 36.06 84.03 58.18
C ARG A 73 36.47 83.19 56.96
N ARG A 74 37.76 82.94 56.75
CA ARG A 74 38.27 82.11 55.65
C ARG A 74 37.78 80.66 55.76
N GLU A 75 37.79 80.08 56.96
CA GLU A 75 37.29 78.72 57.20
C GLU A 75 35.79 78.63 56.90
N LYS A 76 35.00 79.64 57.32
CA LYS A 76 33.58 79.71 56.99
C LYS A 76 33.36 79.81 55.47
N GLN A 77 34.07 80.72 54.79
CA GLN A 77 34.02 80.85 53.33
C GLN A 77 34.37 79.53 52.62
N LEU A 78 35.40 78.82 53.08
CA LEU A 78 35.79 77.52 52.54
C LEU A 78 34.67 76.47 52.75
N LYS A 79 34.07 76.39 53.95
CA LYS A 79 32.93 75.50 54.21
C LYS A 79 31.72 75.83 53.32
N ASP A 80 31.38 77.11 53.17
CA ASP A 80 30.29 77.57 52.32
C ASP A 80 30.55 77.19 50.86
N THR A 81 31.77 77.42 50.33
CA THR A 81 32.13 77.01 48.96
C THR A 81 32.13 75.49 48.77
N LEU A 82 32.58 74.71 49.75
CA LEU A 82 32.58 73.25 49.69
C LEU A 82 31.16 72.69 49.63
N GLN A 83 30.22 73.27 50.39
CA GLN A 83 28.79 72.94 50.29
C GLN A 83 28.20 73.29 48.92
N MET A 84 28.60 74.42 48.32
CA MET A 84 28.17 74.76 46.96
C MET A 84 28.73 73.79 45.91
N TYR A 85 30.00 73.37 46.03
CA TYR A 85 30.59 72.37 45.13
C TYR A 85 29.97 70.98 45.30
N ASP A 86 29.72 70.51 46.53
CA ASP A 86 29.02 69.25 46.80
C ASP A 86 27.60 69.25 46.19
N LYS A 87 26.86 70.36 46.34
CA LYS A 87 25.56 70.54 45.70
C LYS A 87 25.66 70.52 44.17
N TYR A 88 26.64 71.24 43.60
CA TYR A 88 26.87 71.27 42.15
C TYR A 88 27.22 69.88 41.59
N LEU A 89 28.10 69.13 42.26
CA LEU A 89 28.48 67.77 41.86
C LEU A 89 27.26 66.84 41.87
N LYS A 90 26.44 66.87 42.92
CA LYS A 90 25.18 66.09 42.98
C LYS A 90 24.20 66.48 41.88
N GLU A 91 24.06 67.78 41.58
CA GLU A 91 23.21 68.23 40.47
C GLU A 91 23.75 67.81 39.10
N ASP A 92 25.06 67.79 38.90
CA ASP A 92 25.70 67.33 37.67
C ASP A 92 25.62 65.80 37.50
N GLU A 93 25.83 65.04 38.58
CA GLU A 93 25.62 63.59 38.60
C GLU A 93 24.18 63.22 38.27
N MET A 94 23.18 63.90 38.87
CA MET A 94 21.77 63.72 38.50
C MET A 94 21.49 64.08 37.04
N LYS A 95 22.16 65.08 36.46
CA LYS A 95 22.02 65.43 35.02
C LYS A 95 22.63 64.33 34.15
N ARG A 96 23.83 63.83 34.48
CA ARG A 96 24.50 62.72 33.79
C ARG A 96 23.69 61.42 33.87
N GLU A 97 23.14 61.09 35.04
CA GLU A 97 22.28 59.91 35.23
C GLU A 97 21.00 60.03 34.38
N ARG A 98 20.29 61.17 34.44
CA ARG A 98 19.10 61.39 33.59
C ARG A 98 19.42 61.33 32.10
N ALA A 99 20.57 61.83 31.66
CA ALA A 99 21.00 61.75 30.27
C ALA A 99 21.30 60.31 29.84
N THR A 100 22.04 59.56 30.64
CA THR A 100 22.35 58.14 30.33
C THR A 100 21.10 57.26 30.37
N LEU A 101 20.16 57.49 31.29
CA LEU A 101 18.87 56.79 31.32
C LEU A 101 18.04 57.07 30.05
N LYS A 102 17.97 58.33 29.61
CA LYS A 102 17.29 58.69 28.35
C LYS A 102 17.92 58.03 27.14
N ILE A 103 19.26 57.98 27.06
CA ILE A 103 19.97 57.29 25.98
C ILE A 103 19.65 55.79 25.97
N LYS A 104 19.61 55.13 27.14
CA LYS A 104 19.22 53.72 27.25
C LYS A 104 17.79 53.48 26.76
N HIS A 105 16.82 54.26 27.24
CA HIS A 105 15.43 54.12 26.80
C HIS A 105 15.23 54.43 25.31
N GLU A 106 15.98 55.36 24.73
CA GLU A 106 15.91 55.60 23.29
C GLU A 106 16.51 54.43 22.49
N ALA A 107 17.63 53.87 22.93
CA ALA A 107 18.22 52.68 22.32
C ALA A 107 17.28 51.45 22.42
N GLU A 108 16.60 51.26 23.55
CA GLU A 108 15.56 50.23 23.74
C GLU A 108 14.39 50.44 22.78
N ARG A 109 13.90 51.68 22.62
CA ARG A 109 12.81 52.03 21.69
C ARG A 109 13.22 51.80 20.23
N ILE A 110 14.43 52.19 19.84
CA ILE A 110 14.98 51.94 18.50
C ILE A 110 15.06 50.44 18.25
N ALA A 111 15.63 49.65 19.15
CA ALA A 111 15.76 48.19 18.99
C ALA A 111 14.40 47.45 18.92
N ILE A 112 13.33 48.00 19.51
CA ILE A 112 11.96 47.50 19.33
C ILE A 112 11.44 47.85 17.93
N LYS A 113 11.63 49.10 17.49
CA LYS A 113 11.17 49.55 16.16
C LYS A 113 11.94 48.92 15.00
N ASP A 114 13.23 48.65 15.13
CA ASP A 114 14.01 47.94 14.12
C ASP A 114 13.50 46.51 13.91
N LYS A 115 13.07 45.82 14.99
CA LYS A 115 12.43 44.50 14.88
C LYS A 115 11.08 44.56 14.19
N GLU A 116 10.24 45.52 14.58
CA GLU A 116 8.92 45.76 13.96
C GLU A 116 9.07 46.08 12.46
N ILE A 117 10.09 46.85 12.07
CA ILE A 117 10.42 47.10 10.67
C ILE A 117 10.78 45.79 9.96
N ILE A 118 11.70 44.98 10.50
CA ILE A 118 12.12 43.70 9.88
C ILE A 118 10.93 42.74 9.71
N GLU A 119 10.03 42.65 10.70
CA GLU A 119 8.82 41.82 10.63
C GLU A 119 7.86 42.32 9.54
N LEU A 120 7.61 43.63 9.47
CA LEU A 120 6.75 44.24 8.44
C LEU A 120 7.36 44.19 7.03
N GLU A 121 8.68 44.29 6.89
CA GLU A 121 9.36 44.13 5.61
C GLU A 121 9.25 42.69 5.09
N LYS A 122 9.35 41.69 5.99
CA LYS A 122 9.12 40.28 5.64
C LYS A 122 7.68 40.03 5.20
N GLU A 123 6.68 40.56 5.94
CA GLU A 123 5.27 40.45 5.55
C GLU A 123 4.99 41.12 4.21
N ARG A 124 5.53 42.32 3.97
CA ARG A 124 5.48 43.02 2.68
C ARG A 124 6.00 42.14 1.55
N ASP A 125 7.15 41.50 1.73
CA ASP A 125 7.79 40.70 0.68
C ASP A 125 7.01 39.41 0.42
N GLU A 126 6.49 38.73 1.46
CA GLU A 126 5.57 37.60 1.32
C GLU A 126 4.28 37.99 0.55
N LEU A 127 3.69 39.15 0.84
CA LEU A 127 2.54 39.67 0.10
C LEU A 127 2.86 40.03 -1.36
N ILE A 128 4.07 40.52 -1.65
CA ILE A 128 4.54 40.79 -3.01
C ILE A 128 4.66 39.49 -3.83
N GLU A 129 5.18 38.42 -3.24
CA GLU A 129 5.20 37.08 -3.86
C GLU A 129 3.77 36.60 -4.18
N VAL A 130 2.85 36.65 -3.21
CA VAL A 130 1.45 36.25 -3.39
C VAL A 130 0.77 37.06 -4.50
N ILE A 131 0.98 38.38 -4.56
CA ILE A 131 0.45 39.25 -5.62
C ILE A 131 1.03 38.88 -6.99
N ARG A 132 2.31 38.50 -7.06
CA ARG A 132 2.94 38.06 -8.32
C ARG A 132 2.33 36.76 -8.82
N ASP A 133 2.19 35.78 -7.94
CA ASP A 133 1.56 34.49 -8.24
C ASP A 133 0.11 34.64 -8.69
N GLN A 134 -0.66 35.50 -8.02
CA GLN A 134 -2.04 35.80 -8.40
C GLN A 134 -2.10 36.48 -9.77
N LYS A 135 -1.23 37.46 -10.05
CA LYS A 135 -1.14 38.11 -11.37
C LYS A 135 -0.80 37.12 -12.48
N GLN A 136 0.15 36.21 -12.23
CA GLN A 136 0.52 35.16 -13.18
C GLN A 136 -0.66 34.22 -13.45
N LYS A 137 -1.33 33.73 -12.40
CA LYS A 137 -2.56 32.91 -12.51
C LYS A 137 -3.68 33.63 -13.27
N ILE A 138 -3.85 34.93 -13.08
CA ILE A 138 -4.84 35.73 -13.83
C ILE A 138 -4.46 35.81 -15.31
N ALA A 139 -3.18 36.08 -15.63
CA ALA A 139 -2.70 36.13 -17.01
C ALA A 139 -2.86 34.78 -17.73
N ASP A 140 -2.48 33.68 -17.07
CA ASP A 140 -2.59 32.32 -17.61
C ASP A 140 -4.04 31.89 -17.87
N ASN A 141 -4.99 32.37 -17.05
CA ASN A 141 -6.42 32.09 -17.21
C ASN A 141 -7.15 33.07 -18.14
N LEU A 142 -6.56 34.24 -18.44
CA LEU A 142 -7.19 35.26 -19.29
C LEU A 142 -7.54 34.70 -20.67
N LYS A 143 -6.66 33.87 -21.26
CA LYS A 143 -6.89 33.20 -22.55
C LYS A 143 -8.16 32.33 -22.58
N TYR A 144 -8.51 31.67 -21.46
CA TYR A 144 -9.72 30.87 -21.36
C TYR A 144 -10.96 31.75 -21.24
N LYS A 145 -10.88 32.84 -20.46
CA LYS A 145 -11.95 33.85 -20.39
C LYS A 145 -12.22 34.48 -21.76
N GLU A 146 -11.18 34.90 -22.48
CA GLU A 146 -11.30 35.45 -23.83
C GLU A 146 -11.91 34.44 -24.82
N TYR A 147 -11.52 33.17 -24.74
CA TYR A 147 -12.11 32.10 -25.53
C TYR A 147 -13.60 31.94 -25.23
N LEU A 148 -13.99 31.83 -23.96
CA LEU A 148 -15.40 31.69 -23.56
C LEU A 148 -16.22 32.93 -23.95
N GLN A 149 -15.67 34.13 -23.84
CA GLN A 149 -16.29 35.36 -24.36
C GLN A 149 -16.46 35.34 -25.89
N LYS A 150 -15.53 34.74 -26.63
CA LYS A 150 -15.70 34.52 -28.07
C LYS A 150 -16.83 33.52 -28.33
N VAL A 151 -16.94 32.43 -27.58
CA VAL A 151 -18.04 31.45 -27.72
C VAL A 151 -19.40 32.12 -27.51
N VAL A 152 -19.60 32.85 -26.40
CA VAL A 152 -20.84 33.62 -26.14
C VAL A 152 -21.16 34.57 -27.32
N LYS A 153 -20.15 35.28 -27.87
CA LYS A 153 -20.35 36.19 -29.02
C LYS A 153 -20.73 35.49 -30.33
N HIS A 154 -20.32 34.24 -30.55
CA HIS A 154 -20.66 33.48 -31.77
C HIS A 154 -21.96 32.69 -31.63
N SER A 155 -22.39 32.39 -30.39
CA SER A 155 -23.58 31.60 -30.08
C SER A 155 -24.53 32.30 -29.09
N PRO A 156 -24.96 33.55 -29.38
CA PRO A 156 -25.80 34.34 -28.46
C PRO A 156 -27.22 33.78 -28.27
N GLU A 157 -27.66 32.88 -29.16
CA GLU A 157 -28.94 32.17 -29.04
C GLU A 157 -28.89 30.99 -28.05
N GLU A 158 -27.71 30.42 -27.79
CA GLU A 158 -27.51 29.31 -26.85
C GLU A 158 -26.97 29.76 -25.48
N PHE A 159 -26.20 30.86 -25.42
CA PHE A 159 -25.54 31.33 -24.21
C PHE A 159 -25.60 32.85 -24.09
N SER A 160 -26.14 33.35 -22.99
CA SER A 160 -26.15 34.79 -22.65
C SER A 160 -24.86 35.18 -21.93
N GLU A 161 -24.37 34.32 -21.05
CA GLU A 161 -23.17 34.54 -20.23
C GLU A 161 -22.22 33.35 -20.26
N ILE A 162 -20.98 33.58 -19.80
CA ILE A 162 -19.99 32.50 -19.59
C ILE A 162 -20.50 31.50 -18.54
N GLY A 163 -21.30 31.95 -17.57
CA GLY A 163 -21.94 31.09 -16.57
C GLY A 163 -22.80 30.00 -17.20
N ASP A 164 -23.59 30.33 -18.22
CA ASP A 164 -24.47 29.37 -18.92
C ASP A 164 -23.66 28.23 -19.56
N ILE A 165 -22.50 28.55 -20.16
CA ILE A 165 -21.58 27.56 -20.73
C ILE A 165 -21.05 26.63 -19.63
N ILE A 166 -20.65 27.19 -18.48
CA ILE A 166 -20.12 26.43 -17.35
C ILE A 166 -21.20 25.51 -16.77
N SER A 167 -22.39 26.03 -16.45
CA SER A 167 -23.48 25.22 -15.90
C SER A 167 -23.99 24.14 -16.88
N ARG A 168 -23.99 24.41 -18.19
CA ARG A 168 -24.27 23.38 -19.21
C ARG A 168 -23.18 22.32 -19.23
N TYR A 169 -21.89 22.71 -19.15
CA TYR A 169 -20.78 21.76 -19.07
C TYR A 169 -20.83 20.92 -17.79
N GLU A 170 -21.11 21.50 -16.64
CA GLU A 170 -21.26 20.79 -15.36
C GLU A 170 -22.40 19.78 -15.41
N THR A 171 -23.56 20.18 -15.96
CA THR A 171 -24.71 19.29 -16.16
C THR A 171 -24.38 18.15 -17.12
N LEU A 172 -23.72 18.45 -18.25
CA LEU A 172 -23.32 17.44 -19.24
C LEU A 172 -22.24 16.49 -18.70
N SER A 173 -21.29 17.01 -17.91
CA SER A 173 -20.26 16.22 -17.24
C SER A 173 -20.85 15.31 -16.16
N SER A 174 -21.76 15.81 -15.32
CA SER A 174 -22.46 15.00 -14.31
C SER A 174 -23.28 13.89 -14.98
N THR A 175 -24.09 14.23 -15.98
CA THR A 175 -24.91 13.24 -16.71
C THR A 175 -24.06 12.22 -17.46
N HIS A 176 -22.93 12.63 -18.07
CA HIS A 176 -21.97 11.71 -18.67
C HIS A 176 -21.36 10.74 -17.65
N ASN A 177 -20.92 11.24 -16.49
CA ASN A 177 -20.38 10.40 -15.42
C ASN A 177 -21.41 9.41 -14.87
N ASP A 178 -22.68 9.81 -14.74
CA ASP A 178 -23.74 8.92 -14.27
C ASP A 178 -24.20 7.91 -15.33
N LEU A 179 -24.13 8.27 -16.61
CA LEU A 179 -24.31 7.32 -17.72
C LEU A 179 -23.16 6.31 -17.77
N LEU A 180 -21.92 6.74 -17.59
CA LEU A 180 -20.74 5.86 -17.57
C LEU A 180 -20.82 4.84 -16.42
N LYS A 181 -21.20 5.28 -15.20
CA LYS A 181 -21.44 4.37 -14.06
C LYS A 181 -22.53 3.33 -14.37
N LYS A 182 -23.63 3.75 -15.01
CA LYS A 182 -24.73 2.85 -15.40
C LYS A 182 -24.30 1.88 -16.49
N ASP A 183 -23.49 2.32 -17.45
CA ASP A 183 -22.98 1.44 -18.50
C ASP A 183 -22.06 0.37 -17.93
N ILE A 184 -21.12 0.72 -17.05
CA ILE A 184 -20.26 -0.24 -16.33
C ILE A 184 -21.12 -1.26 -15.56
N ALA A 185 -22.09 -0.80 -14.75
CA ALA A 185 -22.98 -1.70 -14.00
C ALA A 185 -23.82 -2.61 -14.93
N ASN A 186 -24.26 -2.10 -16.08
CA ASN A 186 -24.97 -2.90 -17.08
C ASN A 186 -24.05 -3.93 -17.76
N GLN A 187 -22.79 -3.59 -18.03
CA GLN A 187 -21.79 -4.52 -18.56
C GLN A 187 -21.52 -5.65 -17.56
N GLU A 188 -21.28 -5.34 -16.29
CA GLU A 188 -21.09 -6.34 -15.21
C GLU A 188 -22.31 -7.27 -15.06
N ALA A 189 -23.53 -6.72 -15.09
CA ALA A 189 -24.76 -7.50 -15.04
C ALA A 189 -24.93 -8.41 -16.26
N LEU A 190 -24.57 -7.92 -17.45
CA LEU A 190 -24.65 -8.64 -18.72
C LEU A 190 -23.58 -9.75 -18.82
N GLU A 191 -22.37 -9.51 -18.32
CA GLU A 191 -21.34 -10.54 -18.18
C GLU A 191 -21.75 -11.63 -17.19
N THR A 192 -22.33 -11.24 -16.05
CA THR A 192 -22.89 -12.18 -15.07
C THR A 192 -24.01 -13.03 -15.68
N ALA A 193 -24.93 -12.41 -16.42
CA ALA A 193 -25.99 -13.12 -17.13
C ALA A 193 -25.45 -14.08 -18.21
N ARG A 194 -24.44 -13.66 -18.99
CA ARG A 194 -23.74 -14.52 -19.97
C ARG A 194 -23.04 -15.71 -19.30
N ALA A 195 -22.36 -15.49 -18.18
CA ALA A 195 -21.69 -16.54 -17.42
C ALA A 195 -22.67 -17.57 -16.87
N ASN A 196 -23.83 -17.12 -16.35
CA ASN A 196 -24.89 -17.99 -15.87
C ASN A 196 -25.54 -18.78 -17.01
N LEU A 197 -25.82 -18.15 -18.16
CA LEU A 197 -26.36 -18.82 -19.34
C LEU A 197 -25.38 -19.86 -19.89
N LYS A 198 -24.08 -19.57 -19.89
CA LYS A 198 -23.04 -20.54 -20.27
C LYS A 198 -23.06 -21.76 -19.34
N LYS A 199 -23.01 -21.56 -18.03
CA LYS A 199 -23.08 -22.66 -17.03
C LYS A 199 -24.31 -23.53 -17.24
N PHE A 200 -25.49 -22.93 -17.38
CA PHE A 200 -26.73 -23.66 -17.64
C PHE A 200 -26.68 -24.47 -18.94
N ASN A 201 -26.11 -23.91 -20.01
CA ASN A 201 -25.94 -24.62 -21.27
C ASN A 201 -24.95 -25.80 -21.12
N ASP A 202 -23.81 -25.59 -20.46
CA ASP A 202 -22.83 -26.64 -20.18
C ASP A 202 -23.47 -27.78 -19.33
N GLU A 203 -24.26 -27.45 -18.30
CA GLU A 203 -25.06 -28.39 -17.50
C GLU A 203 -26.07 -29.18 -18.36
N LYS A 204 -26.84 -28.51 -19.22
CA LYS A 204 -27.82 -29.18 -20.09
C LYS A 204 -27.19 -30.02 -21.20
N ASN A 205 -26.04 -29.62 -21.73
CA ASN A 205 -25.28 -30.46 -22.65
C ASN A 205 -24.76 -31.73 -21.96
N ASN A 206 -24.30 -31.63 -20.71
CA ASN A 206 -23.91 -32.79 -19.90
C ASN A 206 -25.10 -33.73 -19.61
N GLU A 207 -26.29 -33.20 -19.31
CA GLU A 207 -27.52 -34.00 -19.19
C GLU A 207 -27.85 -34.73 -20.50
N ILE A 208 -27.81 -34.03 -21.64
CA ILE A 208 -28.07 -34.62 -22.97
C ILE A 208 -27.06 -35.73 -23.30
N LEU A 209 -25.76 -35.52 -23.01
CA LEU A 209 -24.73 -36.54 -23.20
C LEU A 209 -24.98 -37.78 -22.31
N ASN A 210 -25.38 -37.58 -21.06
CA ASN A 210 -25.74 -38.69 -20.16
C ASN A 210 -26.96 -39.49 -20.69
N CYS A 211 -28.04 -38.80 -21.08
CA CYS A 211 -29.19 -39.46 -21.71
C CYS A 211 -28.82 -40.18 -23.02
N THR A 212 -27.94 -39.60 -23.84
CA THR A 212 -27.46 -40.22 -25.08
C THR A 212 -26.68 -41.51 -24.79
N ASN A 213 -25.79 -41.49 -23.78
CA ASN A 213 -25.06 -42.68 -23.34
C ASN A 213 -26.00 -43.77 -22.81
N GLN A 214 -27.05 -43.41 -22.07
CA GLN A 214 -28.08 -44.34 -21.61
C GLN A 214 -28.85 -44.97 -22.78
N VAL A 215 -29.26 -44.16 -23.78
CA VAL A 215 -29.92 -44.66 -25.00
C VAL A 215 -29.01 -45.63 -25.76
N SER A 216 -27.73 -45.31 -25.96
CA SER A 216 -26.76 -46.20 -26.62
C SER A 216 -26.57 -47.52 -25.86
N SER A 217 -26.52 -47.47 -24.51
CA SER A 217 -26.43 -48.68 -23.68
C SER A 217 -27.69 -49.54 -23.79
N LEU A 218 -28.88 -48.94 -23.75
CA LEU A 218 -30.15 -49.66 -23.93
C LEU A 218 -30.30 -50.25 -25.33
N GLN A 219 -29.85 -49.54 -26.37
CA GLN A 219 -29.81 -50.05 -27.74
C GLN A 219 -28.88 -51.27 -27.87
N ALA A 220 -27.66 -51.20 -27.32
CA ALA A 220 -26.73 -52.33 -27.33
C ALA A 220 -27.30 -53.56 -26.59
N ASN A 221 -27.92 -53.36 -25.42
CA ASN A 221 -28.57 -54.45 -24.68
C ASN A 221 -29.74 -55.07 -25.46
N LEU A 222 -30.54 -54.24 -26.14
CA LEU A 222 -31.66 -54.68 -26.97
C LEU A 222 -31.18 -55.46 -28.20
N GLU A 223 -30.09 -55.03 -28.84
CA GLU A 223 -29.48 -55.74 -29.97
C GLU A 223 -28.87 -57.08 -29.55
N GLN A 224 -28.20 -57.14 -28.39
CA GLN A 224 -27.75 -58.41 -27.79
C GLN A 224 -28.94 -59.35 -27.53
N ALA A 225 -30.03 -58.87 -26.96
CA ALA A 225 -31.23 -59.66 -26.71
C ALA A 225 -31.88 -60.17 -28.01
N ARG A 226 -31.92 -59.35 -29.07
CA ARG A 226 -32.40 -59.75 -30.40
C ARG A 226 -31.51 -60.82 -31.04
N ASN A 227 -30.19 -60.69 -30.93
CA ASN A 227 -29.24 -61.66 -31.46
C ASN A 227 -29.37 -63.03 -30.76
N LEU A 228 -29.55 -63.02 -29.43
CA LEU A 228 -29.85 -64.24 -28.66
C LEU A 228 -31.20 -64.85 -29.07
N LEU A 229 -32.25 -64.04 -29.26
CA LEU A 229 -33.56 -64.51 -29.72
C LEU A 229 -33.46 -65.19 -31.10
N LEU A 230 -32.76 -64.55 -32.06
CA LEU A 230 -32.56 -65.08 -33.41
C LEU A 230 -31.78 -66.41 -33.39
N GLN A 231 -30.77 -66.54 -32.53
CA GLN A 231 -30.05 -67.80 -32.33
C GLN A 231 -30.98 -68.90 -31.81
N ARG A 232 -31.80 -68.62 -30.78
CA ARG A 232 -32.78 -69.58 -30.24
C ARG A 232 -33.88 -69.95 -31.24
N GLU A 233 -34.33 -69.00 -32.06
CA GLU A 233 -35.30 -69.24 -33.12
C GLU A 233 -34.72 -70.12 -34.23
N SER A 234 -33.45 -69.92 -34.60
CA SER A 234 -32.72 -70.80 -35.53
C SER A 234 -32.57 -72.22 -34.98
N GLU A 235 -32.12 -72.36 -33.72
CA GLU A 235 -32.06 -73.65 -33.01
C GLU A 235 -33.44 -74.34 -33.02
N TRP A 236 -34.49 -73.62 -32.62
CA TRP A 236 -35.87 -74.13 -32.62
C TRP A 236 -36.33 -74.59 -34.01
N ASN A 237 -36.10 -73.78 -35.04
CA ASN A 237 -36.45 -74.13 -36.41
C ASN A 237 -35.74 -75.40 -36.87
N THR A 238 -34.45 -75.59 -36.58
CA THR A 238 -33.73 -76.83 -36.92
C THR A 238 -34.25 -78.06 -36.16
N ILE A 239 -34.67 -77.90 -34.90
CA ILE A 239 -35.34 -78.95 -34.13
C ILE A 239 -36.69 -79.29 -34.79
N GLN A 240 -37.46 -78.27 -35.18
CA GLN A 240 -38.78 -78.43 -35.78
C GLN A 240 -38.73 -79.08 -37.17
N THR A 241 -37.79 -78.69 -38.05
CA THR A 241 -37.60 -79.33 -39.36
C THR A 241 -37.14 -80.77 -39.19
N THR A 242 -36.17 -81.03 -38.30
CA THR A 242 -35.73 -82.39 -37.98
C THR A 242 -36.88 -83.25 -37.46
N ALA A 243 -37.71 -82.71 -36.56
CA ALA A 243 -38.88 -83.41 -36.05
C ALA A 243 -39.89 -83.71 -37.17
N ALA A 244 -40.17 -82.76 -38.05
CA ALA A 244 -41.06 -82.94 -39.20
C ALA A 244 -40.52 -84.00 -40.19
N GLU A 245 -39.22 -84.00 -40.49
CA GLU A 245 -38.56 -85.03 -41.31
C GLU A 245 -38.67 -86.43 -40.67
N LYS A 246 -38.41 -86.55 -39.36
CA LYS A 246 -38.57 -87.82 -38.63
C LYS A 246 -40.03 -88.28 -38.62
N THR A 247 -41.00 -87.38 -38.46
CA THR A 247 -42.43 -87.68 -38.53
C THR A 247 -42.85 -88.12 -39.94
N LEU A 248 -42.36 -87.46 -40.99
CA LEU A 248 -42.62 -87.83 -42.38
C LEU A 248 -42.02 -89.20 -42.71
N LEU A 249 -40.77 -89.45 -42.34
CA LEU A 249 -40.10 -90.74 -42.53
C LEU A 249 -40.85 -91.85 -41.79
N LEU A 250 -41.28 -91.61 -40.54
CA LEU A 250 -42.11 -92.55 -39.80
C LEU A 250 -43.43 -92.82 -40.53
N GLY A 251 -44.10 -91.79 -41.04
CA GLY A 251 -45.32 -91.92 -41.86
C GLY A 251 -45.10 -92.74 -43.12
N GLN A 252 -44.01 -92.49 -43.86
CA GLN A 252 -43.63 -93.25 -45.06
C GLN A 252 -43.34 -94.72 -44.75
N ILE A 253 -42.66 -95.01 -43.64
CA ILE A 253 -42.43 -96.38 -43.15
C ILE A 253 -43.78 -97.03 -42.82
N LYS A 254 -44.65 -96.37 -42.06
CA LYS A 254 -46.00 -96.87 -41.72
C LYS A 254 -46.82 -97.19 -42.98
N MET A 255 -46.87 -96.30 -43.95
CA MET A 255 -47.58 -96.51 -45.22
C MET A 255 -46.97 -97.64 -46.05
N SER A 256 -45.65 -97.71 -46.16
CA SER A 256 -44.97 -98.76 -46.96
C SER A 256 -45.17 -100.15 -46.34
N THR A 257 -45.04 -100.25 -45.01
CA THR A 257 -45.40 -101.43 -44.24
C THR A 257 -46.87 -101.82 -44.46
N HIS A 258 -47.81 -100.88 -44.32
CA HIS A 258 -49.23 -101.17 -44.48
C HIS A 258 -49.58 -101.62 -45.91
N ASN A 259 -48.96 -101.01 -46.92
CA ASN A 259 -49.11 -101.42 -48.31
C ASN A 259 -48.58 -102.84 -48.53
N LEU A 260 -47.37 -103.15 -48.07
CA LEU A 260 -46.76 -104.47 -48.23
C LEU A 260 -47.56 -105.56 -47.47
N PHE A 261 -47.97 -105.27 -46.23
CA PHE A 261 -48.86 -106.15 -45.45
C PHE A 261 -50.19 -106.39 -46.19
N SER A 262 -50.79 -105.34 -46.77
CA SER A 262 -52.02 -105.44 -47.56
C SER A 262 -51.84 -106.25 -48.84
N HIS A 263 -50.68 -106.18 -49.51
CA HIS A 263 -50.37 -107.03 -50.66
C HIS A 263 -50.24 -108.51 -50.25
N ILE A 264 -49.54 -108.82 -49.15
CA ILE A 264 -49.41 -110.18 -48.62
C ILE A 264 -50.78 -110.74 -48.21
N ARG A 265 -51.60 -109.92 -47.55
CA ARG A 265 -52.97 -110.28 -47.16
C ARG A 265 -53.85 -110.59 -48.38
N LYS A 266 -53.74 -109.80 -49.45
CA LYS A 266 -54.42 -110.07 -50.74
C LYS A 266 -53.93 -111.39 -51.36
N TYR A 267 -52.63 -111.68 -51.30
CA TYR A 267 -52.05 -112.92 -51.81
C TYR A 267 -52.49 -114.17 -51.01
N LYS A 268 -52.52 -114.10 -49.67
CA LYS A 268 -53.06 -115.17 -48.81
C LYS A 268 -54.61 -115.28 -48.85
N GLY A 269 -55.30 -114.44 -49.63
CA GLY A 269 -56.76 -114.50 -49.83
C GLY A 269 -57.61 -114.01 -48.64
N ASP A 270 -56.99 -113.35 -47.65
CA ASP A 270 -57.56 -113.18 -46.31
C ASP A 270 -58.41 -111.92 -46.15
N LYS A 271 -59.74 -112.08 -46.23
CA LYS A 271 -60.74 -110.99 -46.36
C LYS A 271 -61.42 -110.53 -45.06
N HIS A 272 -60.95 -110.90 -43.86
CA HIS A 272 -61.65 -110.52 -42.61
C HIS A 272 -60.83 -109.73 -41.58
N SER A 273 -61.52 -108.80 -40.91
CA SER A 273 -61.07 -107.82 -39.89
C SER A 273 -60.41 -106.54 -40.42
N ASP A 274 -61.17 -105.44 -40.36
CA ASP A 274 -60.76 -104.07 -40.67
C ASP A 274 -60.39 -103.33 -39.37
N LYS A 275 -59.42 -103.89 -38.63
CA LYS A 275 -58.86 -103.30 -37.42
C LYS A 275 -57.45 -102.79 -37.74
N GLU A 276 -57.14 -101.58 -37.31
CA GLU A 276 -55.78 -101.02 -37.37
C GLU A 276 -54.83 -101.94 -36.58
N VAL A 277 -54.11 -102.80 -37.31
CA VAL A 277 -52.97 -103.54 -36.77
C VAL A 277 -51.82 -102.55 -36.63
N ASP A 278 -51.22 -102.44 -35.45
CA ASP A 278 -50.07 -101.54 -35.26
C ASP A 278 -48.92 -101.88 -36.24
N THR A 279 -48.14 -100.87 -36.60
CA THR A 279 -47.09 -100.98 -37.63
C THR A 279 -46.06 -102.07 -37.31
N ILE A 280 -45.74 -102.28 -36.04
CA ILE A 280 -44.82 -103.34 -35.62
C ILE A 280 -45.43 -104.71 -35.92
N ALA A 281 -46.69 -104.93 -35.51
CA ALA A 281 -47.42 -106.18 -35.77
C ALA A 281 -47.72 -106.42 -37.27
N GLN A 282 -47.76 -105.37 -38.10
CA GLN A 282 -47.78 -105.51 -39.56
C GLN A 282 -46.41 -105.99 -40.09
N LEU A 283 -45.30 -105.42 -39.62
CA LEU A 283 -43.94 -105.85 -39.97
C LEU A 283 -43.65 -107.29 -39.56
N ASP A 284 -44.08 -107.73 -38.39
CA ASP A 284 -43.90 -109.11 -37.94
C ASP A 284 -44.60 -110.11 -38.88
N LYS A 285 -45.83 -109.82 -39.31
CA LYS A 285 -46.55 -110.66 -40.29
C LYS A 285 -45.95 -110.63 -41.70
N ILE A 286 -45.37 -109.50 -42.11
CA ILE A 286 -44.58 -109.40 -43.35
C ILE A 286 -43.35 -110.31 -43.24
N LYS A 287 -42.63 -110.25 -42.12
CA LYS A 287 -41.43 -111.05 -41.86
C LYS A 287 -41.75 -112.54 -41.86
N GLU A 288 -42.79 -112.98 -41.14
CA GLU A 288 -43.27 -114.37 -41.16
C GLU A 288 -43.51 -114.85 -42.60
N PHE A 289 -44.25 -114.08 -43.42
CA PHE A 289 -44.50 -114.45 -44.81
C PHE A 289 -43.25 -114.49 -45.70
N ILE A 290 -42.30 -113.57 -45.51
CA ILE A 290 -41.03 -113.60 -46.25
C ILE A 290 -40.23 -114.84 -45.84
N GLN A 291 -40.24 -115.22 -44.56
CA GLN A 291 -39.60 -116.44 -44.07
C GLN A 291 -40.29 -117.70 -44.65
N ASP A 292 -41.63 -117.78 -44.62
CA ASP A 292 -42.42 -118.83 -45.28
C ASP A 292 -42.01 -118.98 -46.75
N MET A 293 -42.05 -117.89 -47.52
CA MET A 293 -41.72 -117.87 -48.94
C MET A 293 -40.24 -118.21 -49.21
N THR A 294 -39.32 -117.82 -48.33
CA THR A 294 -37.90 -118.17 -48.47
C THR A 294 -37.68 -119.67 -48.26
N ILE A 295 -38.40 -120.30 -47.32
CA ILE A 295 -38.39 -121.74 -47.12
C ILE A 295 -38.96 -122.45 -48.36
N ILE A 296 -40.13 -122.02 -48.84
CA ILE A 296 -40.78 -122.59 -50.04
C ILE A 296 -39.86 -122.48 -51.27
N VAL A 297 -39.25 -121.31 -51.51
CA VAL A 297 -38.31 -121.12 -52.63
C VAL A 297 -37.06 -121.99 -52.47
N ALA A 298 -36.52 -122.16 -51.26
CA ALA A 298 -35.39 -123.06 -51.02
C ALA A 298 -35.75 -124.54 -51.24
N GLU A 299 -36.99 -124.94 -50.95
CA GLU A 299 -37.51 -126.28 -51.24
C GLU A 299 -37.74 -126.50 -52.74
N VAL A 300 -38.36 -125.53 -53.45
CA VAL A 300 -38.54 -125.57 -54.91
C VAL A 300 -37.19 -125.56 -55.62
N THR A 301 -36.22 -124.76 -55.18
CA THR A 301 -34.87 -124.73 -55.81
C THR A 301 -34.13 -126.05 -55.60
N ARG A 302 -34.34 -126.75 -54.48
CA ARG A 302 -33.85 -128.14 -54.29
C ARG A 302 -34.57 -129.13 -55.20
N ALA A 303 -35.87 -128.97 -55.44
CA ALA A 303 -36.62 -129.81 -56.36
C ALA A 303 -36.15 -129.63 -57.82
N ASP A 304 -35.98 -128.38 -58.29
CA ASP A 304 -35.46 -128.07 -59.63
C ASP A 304 -34.04 -128.62 -59.83
N GLN A 305 -33.17 -128.53 -58.81
CA GLN A 305 -31.82 -129.13 -58.85
C GLN A 305 -31.85 -130.67 -58.91
N LEU A 306 -32.90 -131.31 -58.38
CA LEU A 306 -33.11 -132.76 -58.47
C LEU A 306 -33.78 -133.20 -59.79
N GLU A 307 -34.52 -132.31 -60.48
CA GLU A 307 -35.04 -132.56 -61.82
C GLU A 307 -33.98 -132.34 -62.92
N GLN A 308 -33.14 -131.30 -62.80
CA GLN A 308 -32.06 -131.04 -63.77
C GLN A 308 -31.00 -132.15 -63.83
N GLN A 309 -30.93 -133.04 -62.84
CA GLN A 309 -30.05 -134.22 -62.85
C GLN A 309 -30.62 -135.43 -63.64
N LYS A 310 -31.81 -135.35 -64.25
CA LYS A 310 -32.46 -136.51 -64.90
C LYS A 310 -32.51 -136.51 -66.45
N LEU A 311 -31.99 -135.46 -67.11
CA LEU A 311 -31.94 -135.29 -68.59
C LEU A 311 -30.64 -134.52 -68.94
N GLN A 312 -29.86 -134.75 -70.02
CA GLN A 312 -29.87 -135.75 -71.12
C GLN A 312 -28.40 -136.01 -71.60
N PRO A 313 -28.11 -137.05 -72.40
CA PRO A 313 -26.74 -137.52 -72.69
C PRO A 313 -26.13 -137.08 -74.05
N GLN A 314 -24.78 -137.21 -74.12
CA GLN A 314 -23.89 -137.44 -75.29
C GLN A 314 -23.87 -136.55 -76.57
N GLN A 315 -22.68 -135.97 -76.76
CA GLN A 315 -21.83 -135.89 -78.00
C GLN A 315 -21.91 -134.72 -79.02
N GLN A 316 -20.71 -134.14 -79.21
CA GLN A 316 -20.05 -133.67 -80.46
C GLN A 316 -20.61 -132.49 -81.28
N GLY A 317 -19.69 -131.66 -81.80
CA GLY A 317 -19.91 -130.95 -83.08
C GLY A 317 -19.35 -129.53 -83.23
N GLU A 318 -18.03 -129.39 -83.35
CA GLU A 318 -17.30 -128.44 -84.24
C GLU A 318 -17.75 -126.97 -84.48
N LYS A 319 -16.75 -126.06 -84.36
CA LYS A 319 -16.45 -124.89 -85.25
C LYS A 319 -17.43 -123.69 -85.26
N GLU A 320 -17.01 -122.45 -85.55
CA GLU A 320 -15.69 -121.81 -85.64
C GLU A 320 -15.87 -120.28 -85.54
N GLY A 321 -14.87 -119.56 -84.99
CA GLY A 321 -14.72 -118.11 -85.16
C GLY A 321 -15.63 -117.19 -84.30
N MET A 322 -15.22 -115.95 -83.97
CA MET A 322 -13.87 -115.40 -84.09
C MET A 322 -13.65 -114.22 -83.10
N PHE A 323 -12.73 -114.44 -82.16
CA PHE A 323 -11.91 -113.44 -81.42
C PHE A 323 -12.55 -112.50 -80.36
N PRO A 324 -11.75 -112.07 -79.36
CA PRO A 324 -12.23 -111.73 -78.02
C PRO A 324 -11.71 -110.33 -77.53
N PRO A 325 -11.15 -110.14 -76.32
CA PRO A 325 -11.83 -109.65 -75.12
C PRO A 325 -11.18 -108.35 -74.57
N ILE A 326 -11.47 -107.99 -73.31
CA ILE A 326 -10.53 -107.60 -72.22
C ILE A 326 -11.38 -107.05 -71.04
N ASN A 327 -11.51 -107.78 -69.93
CA ASN A 327 -10.75 -107.65 -68.68
C ASN A 327 -10.71 -106.20 -68.10
N LYS A 328 -11.42 -105.97 -66.98
CA LYS A 328 -10.87 -105.97 -65.60
C LYS A 328 -9.84 -104.87 -65.34
N ILE A 329 -10.16 -103.98 -64.40
CA ILE A 329 -9.68 -104.03 -62.99
C ILE A 329 -10.85 -103.65 -62.09
#